data_AF-A0A822UYM8-F1
#
_entry.id   AF-A0A822UYM8-F1
#
_cell.length_a   1.000
_cell.length_b   1.000
_cell.length_c   1.000
_cell.angle_alpha   90.00
_cell.angle_beta   90.00
_cell.angle_gamma   90.00
#
_symmetry.space_group_name_H-M   'P 1'
#
loop_
_entity.id
_entity.type
_entity.pdbx_description
1 polymer ?
#
loop_
_entity_poly.entity_id
_entity_poly.type
_entity_poly.pdbx_seq_one_letter_code
_entity_poly.pdbx_strand_id
1 'polypeptide(L)'
;MDLQAELDRLRERAATLGDTIQDMDYQMERAMHAVAAGTDDVGHAMTVLTERHNAQLGLMFDLGKVTAQIEDLEQRIREQGERSHEQQLAEKWEERAPDEDHLDWLRPTLEGPGTEAVQDERHPHHDGEKHMSEDIQRKGREPQDYLDWRKR
;
A
#
# COMPACT_ATOMS: atom_id res chain seq x y z
N MET A 1 -21.22 -2.66 -8.45
CA MET A 1 -21.11 -3.91 -7.69
C MET A 1 -20.75 -3.53 -6.27
N ASP A 2 -21.32 -4.19 -5.28
CA ASP A 2 -20.96 -3.97 -3.88
C ASP A 2 -19.58 -4.60 -3.63
N LEU A 3 -18.58 -3.75 -3.37
CA LEU A 3 -17.20 -4.18 -3.13
C LEU A 3 -17.09 -5.05 -1.87
N GLN A 4 -17.95 -4.79 -0.88
CA GLN A 4 -17.97 -5.54 0.37
C GLN A 4 -18.45 -6.97 0.12
N ALA A 5 -19.54 -7.13 -0.65
CA ALA A 5 -20.08 -8.44 -0.99
C ALA A 5 -19.09 -9.29 -1.81
N GLU A 6 -18.34 -8.68 -2.74
CA GLU A 6 -17.32 -9.40 -3.50
C GLU A 6 -16.13 -9.82 -2.63
N LEU A 7 -15.70 -8.94 -1.72
CA LEU A 7 -14.65 -9.25 -0.75
C LEU A 7 -15.05 -10.38 0.20
N ASP A 8 -16.30 -10.41 0.68
CA ASP A 8 -16.80 -11.49 1.51
C ASP A 8 -16.85 -12.82 0.74
N ARG A 9 -17.26 -12.80 -0.52
CA ARG A 9 -17.22 -13.97 -1.41
C ARG A 9 -15.81 -14.50 -1.63
N LEU A 10 -14.83 -13.61 -1.83
CA LEU A 10 -13.43 -14.03 -1.98
C LEU A 10 -12.87 -14.61 -0.69
N ARG A 11 -13.23 -14.06 0.47
CA ARG A 11 -12.84 -14.63 1.79
C ARG A 11 -13.43 -16.03 2.00
N GLU A 12 -14.70 -16.24 1.66
CA GLU A 12 -15.32 -17.57 1.72
C GLU A 12 -14.60 -18.56 0.78
N ARG A 13 -14.26 -18.11 -0.43
CA ARG A 13 -13.48 -18.92 -1.37
C ARG A 13 -12.08 -19.25 -0.83
N ALA A 14 -11.39 -18.29 -0.23
CA ALA A 14 -10.08 -18.50 0.37
C ALA A 14 -10.14 -19.52 1.53
N ALA A 15 -11.17 -19.42 2.39
CA ALA A 15 -11.41 -20.37 3.46
C ALA A 15 -11.65 -21.79 2.90
N THR A 16 -12.51 -21.91 1.89
CA THR A 16 -12.80 -23.20 1.23
C THR A 16 -11.53 -23.81 0.62
N LEU A 17 -10.70 -23.00 -0.05
CA LEU A 17 -9.42 -23.47 -0.59
C LEU A 17 -8.47 -23.94 0.53
N GLY A 18 -8.38 -23.19 1.63
CA GLY A 18 -7.61 -23.58 2.81
C GLY A 18 -8.06 -24.93 3.39
N ASP A 19 -9.36 -25.12 3.57
CA ASP A 19 -9.93 -26.37 4.08
C ASP A 19 -9.61 -27.56 3.14
N THR A 20 -9.72 -27.36 1.82
CA THR A 20 -9.38 -28.43 0.86
C THR A 20 -7.89 -28.78 0.87
N ILE A 21 -7.01 -27.79 1.07
CA ILE A 21 -5.57 -28.02 1.20
C ILE A 21 -5.28 -28.85 2.45
N GLN A 22 -5.89 -28.48 3.58
CA GLN A 22 -5.71 -29.18 4.83
C GLN A 22 -6.24 -30.63 4.78
N ASP A 23 -7.36 -30.86 4.10
CA ASP A 23 -7.87 -32.23 3.87
C ASP A 23 -6.90 -33.06 3.01
N MET A 24 -6.30 -32.48 1.96
CA MET A 24 -5.28 -33.16 1.17
C MET A 24 -4.03 -33.49 2.00
N ASP A 25 -3.58 -32.57 2.85
CA ASP A 25 -2.46 -32.80 3.76
C ASP A 25 -2.72 -34.01 4.66
N TYR A 26 -3.91 -34.06 5.27
CA TYR A 26 -4.32 -35.19 6.08
C TYR A 26 -4.36 -36.51 5.28
N GLN A 27 -4.88 -36.48 4.04
CA GLN A 27 -4.91 -37.66 3.18
C GLN A 27 -3.49 -38.17 2.83
N MET A 28 -2.57 -37.26 2.53
CA MET A 28 -1.18 -37.61 2.23
C MET A 28 -0.46 -38.17 3.45
N GLU A 29 -0.62 -37.56 4.63
CA GLU A 29 -0.08 -38.07 5.88
C GLU A 29 -0.59 -39.49 6.17
N ARG A 30 -1.89 -39.70 6.02
CA ARG A 30 -2.49 -41.03 6.19
C ARG A 30 -1.92 -42.06 5.21
N ALA A 31 -1.73 -41.69 3.95
CA ALA A 31 -1.14 -42.57 2.94
C ALA A 31 0.33 -42.91 3.28
N MET A 32 1.11 -41.92 3.71
CA MET A 32 2.49 -42.15 4.18
C MET A 32 2.55 -43.11 5.37
N HIS A 33 1.62 -42.98 6.33
CA HIS A 33 1.53 -43.90 7.45
C HIS A 33 1.12 -45.33 7.04
N ALA A 34 0.22 -45.48 6.07
CA ALA A 34 -0.17 -46.78 5.55
C ALA A 34 1.00 -47.52 4.86
N VAL A 35 1.83 -46.77 4.12
CA VAL A 35 3.08 -47.27 3.53
C VAL A 35 4.07 -47.69 4.61
N ALA A 36 4.29 -46.85 5.63
CA ALA A 36 5.21 -47.14 6.71
C ALA A 36 4.80 -48.37 7.54
N ALA A 37 3.49 -48.61 7.68
CA ALA A 37 2.93 -49.78 8.34
C ALA A 37 2.99 -51.06 7.48
N GLY A 38 3.44 -50.97 6.21
CA GLY A 38 3.48 -52.08 5.27
C GLY A 38 2.08 -52.56 4.85
N THR A 39 1.06 -51.72 5.00
CA THR A 39 -0.34 -52.07 4.71
C THR A 39 -0.75 -51.80 3.27
N ASP A 40 0.07 -51.06 2.51
CA ASP A 40 -0.21 -50.67 1.14
C ASP A 40 1.00 -50.89 0.23
N ASP A 41 0.76 -51.04 -1.07
CA ASP A 41 1.84 -51.16 -2.05
C ASP A 41 2.57 -49.81 -2.20
N VAL A 42 3.88 -49.82 -1.96
CA VAL A 42 4.72 -48.61 -1.98
C VAL A 42 4.66 -47.93 -3.34
N GLY A 43 4.66 -48.70 -4.44
CA GLY A 43 4.62 -48.14 -5.80
C GLY A 43 3.32 -47.39 -6.09
N HIS A 44 2.20 -48.02 -5.76
CA HIS A 44 0.89 -47.39 -5.84
C HIS A 44 0.78 -46.15 -4.97
N ALA A 45 1.18 -46.25 -3.69
CA ALA A 45 1.10 -45.14 -2.75
C ALA A 45 1.96 -43.94 -3.16
N MET A 46 3.17 -44.16 -3.72
CA MET A 46 4.01 -43.06 -4.23
C MET A 46 3.35 -42.32 -5.40
N THR A 47 2.61 -43.04 -6.25
CA THR A 47 1.86 -42.43 -7.36
C THR A 47 0.73 -41.56 -6.82
N VAL A 48 -0.07 -42.09 -5.88
CA VAL A 48 -1.17 -41.34 -5.22
C VAL A 48 -0.64 -40.10 -4.50
N LEU A 49 0.47 -40.22 -3.76
CA LEU A 49 1.11 -39.09 -3.08
C LEU A 49 1.56 -38.02 -4.07
N THR A 50 2.18 -38.41 -5.19
CA THR A 50 2.64 -37.47 -6.22
C THR A 50 1.47 -36.73 -6.86
N GLU A 51 0.39 -37.44 -7.19
CA GLU A 51 -0.83 -36.84 -7.75
C GLU A 51 -1.47 -35.85 -6.77
N ARG A 52 -1.60 -36.23 -5.50
CA ARG A 52 -2.16 -35.37 -4.45
C ARG A 52 -1.31 -34.14 -4.20
N HIS A 53 0.02 -34.30 -4.13
CA HIS A 53 0.93 -33.18 -3.97
C HIS A 53 0.85 -32.20 -5.15
N ASN A 54 0.76 -32.69 -6.38
CA ASN A 54 0.57 -31.84 -7.56
C ASN A 54 -0.76 -31.07 -7.52
N ALA A 55 -1.84 -31.73 -7.09
CA ALA A 55 -3.13 -31.06 -6.91
C ALA A 55 -3.08 -29.99 -5.82
N GLN A 56 -2.38 -30.27 -4.71
CA GLN A 56 -2.16 -29.31 -3.62
C GLN A 56 -1.41 -28.07 -4.09
N LEU A 57 -0.34 -28.22 -4.89
CA LEU A 57 0.37 -27.08 -5.45
C LEU A 57 -0.54 -26.19 -6.31
N GLY A 58 -1.44 -26.79 -7.09
CA GLY A 58 -2.45 -26.06 -7.85
C GLY A 58 -3.41 -25.26 -6.95
N LEU A 59 -3.91 -25.89 -5.88
CA LEU A 59 -4.81 -25.23 -4.93
C LEU A 59 -4.10 -24.12 -4.12
N MET A 60 -2.84 -24.30 -3.74
CA MET A 60 -2.03 -23.26 -3.10
C MET A 60 -1.80 -22.07 -4.03
N PHE A 61 -1.58 -22.32 -5.32
CA PHE A 61 -1.44 -21.26 -6.31
C PHE A 61 -2.75 -20.46 -6.46
N ASP A 62 -3.90 -21.14 -6.51
CA ASP A 62 -5.20 -20.49 -6.58
C ASP A 62 -5.54 -19.73 -5.29
N LEU A 63 -5.16 -20.25 -4.12
CA LEU A 63 -5.27 -19.55 -2.85
C LEU A 63 -4.46 -18.25 -2.89
N GLY A 64 -3.22 -18.29 -3.36
CA GLY A 64 -2.37 -17.11 -3.53
C GLY A 64 -3.00 -16.05 -4.44
N LYS A 65 -3.65 -16.44 -5.54
CA LYS A 65 -4.39 -15.50 -6.41
C LYS A 65 -5.55 -14.86 -5.69
N VAL A 66 -6.34 -15.63 -4.96
CA VAL A 66 -7.50 -15.12 -4.22
C VAL A 66 -7.05 -14.17 -3.11
N THR A 67 -5.98 -14.50 -2.39
CA THR A 67 -5.40 -13.60 -1.38
C THR A 67 -4.96 -12.27 -1.99
N ALA A 68 -4.25 -12.28 -3.12
CA ALA A 68 -3.86 -11.05 -3.81
C ALA A 68 -5.07 -10.22 -4.28
N GLN A 69 -6.17 -10.86 -4.69
CA GLN A 69 -7.41 -10.18 -5.05
C GLN A 69 -8.11 -9.55 -3.83
N ILE A 70 -8.08 -10.23 -2.68
CA ILE A 70 -8.60 -9.70 -1.42
C ILE A 70 -7.82 -8.44 -1.03
N GLU A 71 -6.48 -8.51 -1.06
CA GLU A 71 -5.62 -7.37 -0.71
C GLU A 71 -5.87 -6.15 -1.61
N ASP A 72 -5.98 -6.35 -2.93
CA ASP A 72 -6.29 -5.28 -3.89
C ASP A 72 -7.68 -4.67 -3.63
N LEU A 73 -8.69 -5.49 -3.32
CA LEU A 73 -10.03 -4.98 -3.00
C LEU A 73 -10.09 -4.25 -1.65
N GLU A 74 -9.43 -4.77 -0.62
CA GLU A 74 -9.31 -4.11 0.68
C GLU A 74 -8.65 -2.74 0.56
N GLN A 75 -7.59 -2.64 -0.25
CA GLN A 75 -6.93 -1.38 -0.54
C GLN A 75 -7.87 -0.40 -1.25
N ARG A 76 -8.62 -0.85 -2.26
CA ARG A 76 -9.60 0.01 -2.96
C ARG A 76 -10.73 0.50 -2.06
N ILE A 77 -11.25 -0.36 -1.18
CA ILE A 77 -12.29 0.02 -0.22
C ILE A 77 -11.75 1.09 0.75
N ARG A 78 -10.51 0.92 1.22
CA ARG A 78 -9.83 1.91 2.07
C ARG A 78 -9.68 3.25 1.37
N GLU A 79 -9.15 3.25 0.14
CA GLU A 79 -8.96 4.46 -0.66
C GLU A 79 -10.29 5.19 -0.93
N GLN A 80 -11.39 4.46 -1.16
CA GLN A 80 -12.71 5.07 -1.31
C GLN A 80 -13.20 5.73 -0.02
N GLY A 81 -12.95 5.10 1.13
CA GLY A 81 -13.25 5.66 2.44
C GLY A 81 -12.45 6.94 2.72
N GLU A 82 -11.16 6.93 2.41
CA GLU A 82 -10.26 8.09 2.58
C GLU A 82 -10.68 9.26 1.69
N ARG A 83 -10.94 9.02 0.39
CA ARG A 83 -11.40 10.08 -0.53
C ARG A 83 -12.72 10.70 -0.08
N SER A 84 -13.65 9.89 0.42
CA SER A 84 -14.93 10.39 0.92
C SER A 84 -14.74 11.27 2.16
N HIS A 85 -13.78 10.92 3.01
CA HIS A 85 -13.44 11.71 4.20
C HIS A 85 -12.73 13.03 3.82
N GLU A 86 -11.78 12.98 2.89
CA GLU A 86 -11.10 14.16 2.36
C GLU A 86 -12.09 15.14 1.70
N GLN A 87 -13.04 14.65 0.90
CA GLN A 87 -14.10 15.48 0.31
C GLN A 87 -14.95 16.15 1.38
N GLN A 88 -15.40 15.39 2.39
CA GLN A 88 -16.18 15.97 3.50
C GLN A 88 -15.39 17.00 4.32
N LEU A 89 -14.08 16.82 4.45
CA LEU A 89 -13.23 17.83 5.08
C LEU A 89 -13.11 19.06 4.19
N ALA A 90 -12.82 18.89 2.89
CA ALA A 90 -12.72 19.99 1.93
C ALA A 90 -14.01 20.82 1.87
N GLU A 91 -15.17 20.18 1.81
CA GLU A 91 -16.49 20.85 1.85
C GLU A 91 -16.66 21.67 3.14
N LYS A 92 -16.30 21.11 4.31
CA LYS A 92 -16.34 21.85 5.59
C LYS A 92 -15.36 23.02 5.64
N TRP A 93 -14.21 22.91 4.98
CA TRP A 93 -13.25 24.00 4.86
C TRP A 93 -13.79 25.10 3.95
N GLU A 94 -14.44 24.75 2.84
CA GLU A 94 -15.07 25.69 1.91
C GLU A 94 -16.28 26.40 2.54
N GLU A 95 -17.14 25.67 3.28
CA GLU A 95 -18.25 26.27 4.05
C GLU A 95 -17.77 27.22 5.15
N ARG A 96 -16.54 27.03 5.66
CA ARG A 96 -15.92 27.86 6.69
C ARG A 96 -15.01 28.93 6.11
N ALA A 97 -14.76 28.91 4.80
CA ALA A 97 -13.97 29.93 4.14
C ALA A 97 -14.80 31.23 4.12
N PRO A 98 -14.29 32.33 4.70
CA PRO A 98 -14.94 33.62 4.53
C PRO A 98 -14.91 34.01 3.06
N ASP A 99 -15.96 34.70 2.58
CA ASP A 99 -16.08 35.20 1.20
C ASP A 99 -14.74 35.81 0.74
N GLU A 100 -14.18 35.27 -0.34
CA GLU A 100 -12.90 35.70 -0.94
C GLU A 100 -12.94 37.14 -1.52
N ASP A 101 -13.99 37.91 -1.24
CA ASP A 101 -14.13 39.32 -1.63
C ASP A 101 -13.40 40.29 -0.68
N HIS A 102 -12.76 39.79 0.39
CA HIS A 102 -12.04 40.62 1.36
C HIS A 102 -10.51 40.55 1.21
N LEU A 103 -10.00 40.87 0.02
CA LEU A 103 -8.60 41.31 -0.16
C LEU A 103 -8.38 42.74 0.38
N ASP A 104 -9.05 43.10 1.48
CA ASP A 104 -8.97 44.43 2.12
C ASP A 104 -7.61 44.67 2.78
N TRP A 105 -6.84 43.61 3.04
CA TRP A 105 -5.47 43.67 3.57
C TRP A 105 -4.41 44.04 2.52
N LEU A 106 -4.78 44.10 1.22
CA LEU A 106 -3.93 44.48 0.10
C LEU A 106 -4.13 45.92 -0.37
N ARG A 107 -4.91 46.74 0.35
CA ARG A 107 -4.96 48.20 0.14
C ARG A 107 -4.13 48.96 1.17
N PRO A 108 -2.79 49.05 1.03
CA PRO A 108 -2.08 50.23 1.50
C PRO A 108 -2.59 51.43 0.68
N THR A 109 -3.38 52.29 1.33
CA THR A 109 -3.60 53.71 1.04
C THR A 109 -2.78 54.30 -0.13
N LEU A 110 -3.27 54.16 -1.36
CA LEU A 110 -2.74 54.83 -2.55
C LEU A 110 -3.58 56.07 -2.94
N GLU A 111 -4.30 56.67 -1.99
CA GLU A 111 -4.99 57.94 -2.20
C GLU A 111 -4.76 58.87 -1.00
N GLY A 112 -3.75 59.74 -1.12
CA GLY A 112 -3.48 60.83 -0.19
C GLY A 112 -2.19 61.56 -0.57
N PRO A 113 -2.23 62.82 -1.06
CA PRO A 113 -1.06 63.49 -1.59
C PRO A 113 -0.20 64.10 -0.47
N GLY A 114 1.10 63.78 -0.51
CA GLY A 114 2.17 64.64 -0.01
C GLY A 114 2.48 64.58 1.48
N THR A 115 3.59 63.90 1.83
CA THR A 115 4.62 64.46 2.71
C THR A 115 5.91 63.65 2.54
N GLU A 116 6.97 64.35 2.13
CA GLU A 116 8.33 63.82 2.06
C GLU A 116 8.94 63.63 3.46
N ALA A 117 9.87 62.66 3.49
CA ALA A 117 11.01 62.50 4.40
C ALA A 117 10.73 62.15 5.87
N VAL A 118 11.22 60.98 6.31
CA VAL A 118 12.41 60.86 7.17
C VAL A 118 12.95 59.42 7.05
N GLN A 119 14.26 59.32 6.82
CA GLN A 119 15.04 58.09 6.88
C GLN A 119 15.26 57.64 8.33
N ASP A 120 15.49 56.33 8.45
CA ASP A 120 16.32 55.64 9.44
C ASP A 120 15.59 55.04 10.66
N GLU A 121 15.51 53.71 10.68
CA GLU A 121 16.08 52.89 11.75
C GLU A 121 15.89 51.39 11.45
N ARG A 122 16.98 50.79 10.99
CA ARG A 122 17.39 49.37 11.05
C ARG A 122 16.50 48.43 11.89
N HIS A 123 16.09 47.31 11.29
CA HIS A 123 16.27 45.99 11.92
C HIS A 123 16.61 44.91 10.87
N PRO A 124 17.63 44.06 11.11
CA PRO A 124 18.17 43.13 10.13
C PRO A 124 17.61 41.72 10.34
N HIS A 125 16.96 41.12 9.34
CA HIS A 125 16.81 39.66 9.28
C HIS A 125 16.63 39.22 7.81
N HIS A 126 17.72 39.27 7.06
CA HIS A 126 17.80 38.64 5.74
C HIS A 126 19.03 37.73 5.72
N ASP A 127 18.99 36.65 6.50
CA ASP A 127 20.05 35.63 6.52
C ASP A 127 19.46 34.21 6.75
N GLY A 128 18.28 33.95 6.19
CA GLY A 128 17.64 32.63 6.27
C GLY A 128 17.85 31.71 5.06
N GLU A 129 18.25 32.26 3.91
CA GLU A 129 18.11 31.55 2.62
C GLU A 129 19.40 30.99 2.03
N LYS A 130 20.56 31.13 2.71
CA LYS A 130 21.86 30.70 2.15
C LYS A 130 22.45 29.39 2.70
N HIS A 131 21.80 28.72 3.64
CA HIS A 131 22.36 27.49 4.25
C HIS A 131 21.59 26.19 4.01
N MET A 132 20.49 26.20 3.25
CA MET A 132 19.72 24.96 2.97
C MET A 132 20.20 24.14 1.77
N SER A 133 21.31 24.51 1.13
CA SER A 133 21.84 23.76 -0.04
C SER A 133 23.01 22.83 0.30
N GLU A 134 23.55 22.89 1.52
CA GLU A 134 24.74 22.09 1.89
C GLU A 134 24.42 20.82 2.71
N ASP A 135 23.19 20.67 3.21
CA ASP A 135 22.75 19.48 3.96
C ASP A 135 22.21 18.33 3.08
N ILE A 136 22.33 18.43 1.75
CA ILE A 136 22.12 17.31 0.81
C ILE A 136 23.47 16.64 0.48
N GLN A 137 24.38 16.54 1.45
CA GLN A 137 25.54 15.66 1.36
C GLN A 137 25.53 14.69 2.53
N ARG A 138 24.65 13.68 2.45
CA ARG A 138 24.83 12.42 3.19
C ARG A 138 26.13 11.75 2.70
N LYS A 139 27.26 12.15 3.28
CA LYS A 139 28.45 11.31 3.36
C LYS A 139 28.12 10.11 4.24
N GLY A 140 27.94 8.94 3.62
CA GLY A 140 27.73 7.70 4.36
C GLY A 140 26.97 6.60 3.62
N ARG A 141 27.10 6.48 2.30
CA ARG A 141 26.74 5.23 1.61
C ARG A 141 27.98 4.72 0.90
N GLU A 142 28.54 3.66 1.46
CA GLU A 142 29.55 2.84 0.78
C GLU A 142 29.03 2.43 -0.60
N PRO A 143 29.85 2.50 -1.65
CA PRO A 143 29.46 2.03 -2.98
C PRO A 143 29.62 0.50 -3.00
N GLN A 144 28.61 -0.23 -2.54
CA GLN A 144 28.51 -1.66 -2.79
C GLN A 144 27.49 -1.95 -3.89
N ASP A 145 28.02 -2.59 -4.93
CA ASP A 145 27.35 -3.43 -5.91
C ASP A 145 26.43 -2.75 -6.93
N TYR A 146 27.06 -2.14 -7.93
CA TYR A 146 26.45 -2.08 -9.27
C TYR A 146 26.30 -3.52 -9.79
N LEU A 147 25.06 -4.02 -9.85
CA LEU A 147 24.75 -5.23 -10.61
C LEU A 147 24.98 -4.98 -12.11
N ASP A 148 25.97 -5.68 -12.67
CA ASP A 148 26.26 -5.77 -14.11
C ASP A 148 25.17 -6.60 -14.85
N TRP A 149 24.00 -6.04 -15.11
CA TRP A 149 22.96 -6.71 -15.92
C TRP A 149 23.12 -6.48 -17.44
N ARG A 150 24.32 -6.09 -17.90
CA ARG A 150 24.59 -5.90 -19.32
C ARG A 150 25.91 -6.56 -19.77
N LYS A 151 25.93 -7.89 -19.74
CA LYS A 151 26.75 -8.69 -20.66
C LYS A 151 25.85 -9.35 -21.68
N ARG A 152 26.01 -8.94 -22.92
CA ARG A 152 25.45 -9.53 -24.13
C ARG A 152 26.62 -10.02 -24.97
#